data_AF-A0A093ZRE4-F1
#
_entry.id   AF-A0A093ZRE4-F1
#
_cell.length_a   1.000
_cell.length_b   1.000
_cell.length_c   1.000
_cell.angle_alpha   90.00
_cell.angle_beta   90.00
_cell.angle_gamma   90.00
#
_symmetry.space_group_name_H-M   'P 1'
#
loop_
_entity.id
_entity.type
_entity.pdbx_description
1 polymer ?
#
loop_
_entity_poly.entity_id
_entity_poly.type
_entity_poly.pdbx_seq_one_letter_code
_entity_poly.pdbx_strand_id
1 'polypeptide(L)'
;VTILVVAVGENVLFDPSKEELAVADAVLAVSVADRPAPVSADEGGDVDMQDGGARKRDIRLLSARTIDPPARLTPPGVPNYLNTATGGDAAAKVESGGEEGVWSARRGGTGREMVKRMVGRVLSSGVVEEVLDGLEAVEVG
;
A
#
# COMPACT_ATOMS: atom_id res chain seq x y z
N VAL A 1 -2.94 -14.35 2.52
CA VAL A 1 -1.67 -13.70 2.13
C VAL A 1 -1.60 -12.28 2.69
N THR A 2 -0.42 -11.66 2.77
CA THR A 2 -0.29 -10.23 3.09
C THR A 2 0.41 -9.52 1.94
N ILE A 3 -0.20 -8.47 1.41
CA ILE A 3 0.33 -7.68 0.30
C ILE A 3 0.81 -6.34 0.84
N LEU A 4 2.02 -5.92 0.43
CA LEU A 4 2.53 -4.59 0.74
C LEU A 4 2.01 -3.61 -0.32
N VAL A 5 1.39 -2.52 0.11
CA VAL A 5 0.76 -1.55 -0.78
C VAL A 5 1.23 -0.16 -0.43
N VAL A 6 1.61 0.62 -1.43
CA VAL A 6 2.00 2.02 -1.24
C VAL A 6 1.13 2.95 -2.06
N ALA A 7 1.03 4.19 -1.60
CA ALA A 7 0.47 5.29 -2.37
C ALA A 7 1.53 6.37 -2.60
N VAL A 8 1.64 6.82 -3.85
CA VAL A 8 2.45 7.98 -4.28
C VAL A 8 1.52 8.91 -5.06
N GLY A 9 1.15 10.03 -4.45
CA GLY A 9 0.06 10.87 -4.94
C GLY A 9 -1.25 10.10 -5.01
N GLU A 10 -1.81 9.94 -6.21
CA GLU A 10 -3.05 9.18 -6.45
C GLU A 10 -2.80 7.74 -6.91
N ASN A 11 -1.54 7.38 -7.16
CA ASN A 11 -1.16 6.05 -7.65
C ASN A 11 -1.07 5.06 -6.50
N VAL A 12 -1.61 3.86 -6.71
CA VAL A 12 -1.53 2.74 -5.77
C VAL A 12 -0.72 1.63 -6.41
N LEU A 13 0.35 1.20 -5.74
CA LEU A 13 1.29 0.19 -6.22
C LEU A 13 1.25 -1.03 -5.28
N PHE A 14 1.34 -2.23 -5.84
CA PHE A 14 1.40 -3.49 -5.12
C PHE A 14 2.84 -4.02 -5.13
N ASP A 15 3.29 -4.55 -3.99
CA ASP A 15 4.63 -5.08 -3.76
C ASP A 15 5.74 -4.17 -4.32
N PRO A 16 5.82 -2.92 -3.81
CA PRO A 16 6.71 -1.91 -4.35
C PRO A 16 8.18 -2.25 -4.17
N SER A 17 9.01 -1.67 -5.04
CA SER A 17 10.46 -1.68 -4.89
C SER A 17 10.93 -0.84 -3.68
N LYS A 18 12.21 -0.97 -3.34
CA LYS A 18 12.84 -0.16 -2.28
C LYS A 18 12.75 1.33 -2.61
N GLU A 19 12.94 1.68 -3.87
CA GLU A 19 12.93 3.06 -4.36
C GLU A 19 11.52 3.65 -4.31
N GLU A 20 10.50 2.87 -4.67
CA GLU A 20 9.09 3.28 -4.58
C GLU A 20 8.63 3.44 -3.13
N LEU A 21 9.09 2.56 -2.24
CA LEU A 21 8.82 2.66 -0.81
C LEU A 21 9.47 3.91 -0.19
N ALA A 22 10.67 4.28 -0.65
CA ALA A 22 11.41 5.43 -0.12
C ALA A 22 10.73 6.77 -0.39
N VAL A 23 9.88 6.86 -1.42
CA VAL A 23 9.15 8.07 -1.81
C VAL A 23 7.66 8.02 -1.49
N ALA A 24 7.18 6.91 -0.88
CA ALA A 24 5.77 6.70 -0.61
C ALA A 24 5.18 7.74 0.37
N ASP A 25 4.00 8.26 0.01
CA ASP A 25 3.19 9.10 0.91
C ASP A 25 2.54 8.27 2.02
N ALA A 26 2.15 7.03 1.69
CA ALA A 26 1.51 6.09 2.60
C ALA A 26 1.88 4.64 2.29
N VAL A 27 1.97 3.82 3.33
CA VAL A 27 2.28 2.38 3.22
C VAL A 27 1.30 1.59 4.08
N LEU A 28 0.67 0.57 3.49
CA LEU A 28 -0.19 -0.39 4.17
C LEU A 28 0.27 -1.82 3.92
N ALA A 29 0.31 -2.63 4.97
CA ALA A 29 0.32 -4.09 4.85
C ALA A 29 -1.12 -4.60 4.99
N VAL A 30 -1.66 -5.19 3.93
CA VAL A 30 -3.05 -5.64 3.85
C VAL A 30 -3.07 -7.17 3.83
N SER A 31 -3.60 -7.77 4.90
CA SER A 31 -3.77 -9.22 4.99
C SER A 31 -5.16 -9.61 4.55
N VAL A 32 -5.23 -10.56 3.62
CA VAL A 32 -6.45 -11.08 3.01
C VAL A 32 -6.43 -12.61 3.01
N ALA A 33 -7.61 -13.21 2.94
CA ALA A 33 -7.76 -14.65 2.75
C ALA A 33 -8.98 -14.95 1.88
N ASP A 34 -8.91 -16.09 1.19
CA ASP A 34 -10.07 -16.70 0.54
C ASP A 34 -10.96 -17.32 1.61
N ARG A 35 -12.24 -16.97 1.60
CA ARG A 35 -13.21 -17.59 2.50
C ARG A 35 -13.59 -18.96 1.95
N PRO A 36 -13.42 -20.05 2.72
CA PRO A 36 -13.95 -21.34 2.31
C PRO A 36 -15.45 -21.22 2.07
N ALA A 37 -15.94 -21.74 0.94
CA ALA A 37 -17.37 -21.81 0.68
C ALA A 37 -18.06 -22.49 1.89
N PRO A 38 -19.20 -21.96 2.37
CA PRO A 38 -19.93 -22.63 3.44
C PRO A 38 -20.23 -24.05 2.98
N VAL A 39 -19.76 -25.04 3.75
CA VAL A 39 -20.23 -26.41 3.63
C VAL A 39 -21.71 -26.38 3.92
N SER A 40 -22.51 -26.29 2.85
CA SER A 40 -23.95 -26.44 2.97
C SER A 40 -24.17 -27.89 3.36
N ALA A 41 -24.49 -28.10 4.64
CA ALA A 41 -25.05 -29.34 5.11
C ALA A 41 -26.51 -29.38 4.61
N ASP A 42 -26.68 -29.60 3.31
CA ASP A 42 -27.93 -30.13 2.77
C ASP A 42 -27.71 -30.72 1.39
N GLU A 43 -28.48 -31.77 1.16
CA GLU A 43 -28.36 -32.80 0.13
C GLU A 43 -28.55 -32.27 -1.30
N GLY A 44 -27.83 -32.88 -2.25
CA GLY A 44 -28.27 -33.01 -3.64
C GLY A 44 -28.44 -31.72 -4.44
N GLY A 45 -27.32 -31.07 -4.81
CA GLY A 45 -27.32 -29.98 -5.78
C GLY A 45 -26.21 -30.19 -6.79
N ASP A 46 -26.60 -30.27 -8.07
CA ASP A 46 -25.80 -30.46 -9.27
C ASP A 46 -24.39 -29.85 -9.18
N VAL A 47 -23.36 -30.70 -9.27
CA VAL A 47 -22.02 -30.22 -9.58
C VAL A 47 -22.03 -29.89 -11.07
N ASP A 48 -22.43 -28.66 -11.39
CA ASP A 48 -22.20 -28.07 -12.70
C ASP A 48 -20.68 -28.08 -12.96
N MET A 49 -20.21 -29.18 -13.53
CA MET A 49 -18.97 -29.30 -14.29
C MET A 49 -19.15 -28.47 -15.57
N GLN A 50 -19.28 -27.16 -15.43
CA GLN A 50 -19.42 -26.25 -16.55
C GLN A 50 -18.15 -25.39 -16.65
N ASP A 51 -17.29 -25.85 -17.55
CA ASP A 51 -16.23 -25.10 -18.24
C ASP A 51 -15.03 -24.66 -17.39
N GLY A 52 -13.85 -24.59 -18.01
CA GLY A 52 -12.55 -24.26 -17.41
C GLY A 52 -12.42 -22.81 -16.89
N GLY A 53 -13.44 -22.28 -16.22
CA GLY A 53 -13.49 -20.97 -15.61
C GLY A 53 -12.95 -20.97 -14.18
N ALA A 54 -12.05 -20.04 -13.88
CA ALA A 54 -11.48 -19.84 -12.56
C ALA A 54 -12.57 -19.71 -11.47
N ARG A 55 -12.43 -20.46 -10.38
CA ARG A 55 -13.33 -20.40 -9.22
C ARG A 55 -13.35 -18.95 -8.71
N LYS A 56 -14.53 -18.32 -8.66
CA LYS A 56 -14.67 -16.97 -8.11
C LYS A 56 -14.41 -17.03 -6.59
N ARG A 57 -13.19 -16.65 -6.17
CA ARG A 57 -12.77 -16.60 -4.76
C ARG A 57 -13.57 -15.53 -3.99
N ASP A 58 -13.91 -15.80 -2.73
CA ASP A 58 -14.52 -14.80 -1.83
C ASP A 58 -13.40 -14.20 -0.97
N ILE A 59 -12.71 -13.21 -1.53
CA ILE A 59 -11.58 -12.56 -0.88
C ILE A 59 -12.07 -11.63 0.24
N ARG A 60 -11.58 -11.87 1.45
CA ARG A 60 -11.91 -11.09 2.65
C ARG A 60 -10.70 -10.38 3.20
N LEU A 61 -10.88 -9.11 3.54
CA LEU A 61 -9.94 -8.36 4.35
C LEU A 61 -9.93 -8.94 5.77
N LEU A 62 -8.75 -9.34 6.25
CA LEU A 62 -8.53 -9.80 7.61
C LEU A 62 -7.98 -8.68 8.49
N SER A 63 -6.95 -7.99 8.00
CA SER A 63 -6.34 -6.87 8.72
C SER A 63 -5.65 -5.91 7.76
N ALA A 64 -5.52 -4.65 8.19
CA ALA A 64 -4.70 -3.65 7.52
C ALA A 64 -3.85 -2.92 8.57
N ARG A 65 -2.54 -2.88 8.35
CA ARG A 65 -1.59 -2.19 9.24
C ARG A 65 -0.94 -1.05 8.47
N THR A 66 -0.91 0.14 9.06
CA THR A 66 -0.16 1.28 8.50
C THR A 66 1.31 1.13 8.87
N ILE A 67 2.20 1.33 7.91
CA ILE A 67 3.65 1.33 8.09
C ILE A 67 4.14 2.76 7.86
N ASP A 68 5.08 3.20 8.69
CA ASP A 68 5.67 4.53 8.53
C ASP A 68 6.67 4.52 7.37
N PRO A 69 6.46 5.30 6.29
CA PRO A 69 7.41 5.32 5.18
C PRO A 69 8.71 6.02 5.58
N PRO A 70 9.87 5.58 5.05
CA PRO A 70 11.15 6.25 5.28
C PRO A 70 11.14 7.74 4.92
N ALA A 71 10.30 8.15 3.96
CA ALA A 71 10.08 9.52 3.54
C ALA A 71 9.64 10.47 4.69
N ARG A 72 9.20 9.96 5.84
CA ARG A 72 8.88 10.81 7.00
C ARG A 72 10.07 11.23 7.82
N LEU A 73 11.18 10.51 7.70
CA LEU A 73 12.42 10.79 8.41
C LEU A 73 13.35 11.68 7.57
N THR A 74 12.98 12.06 6.35
CA THR A 74 13.77 12.99 5.55
C THR A 74 13.60 14.41 6.08
N PRO A 75 14.71 15.10 6.42
CA PRO A 75 14.66 16.51 6.79
C PRO A 75 14.05 17.35 5.65
N PRO A 76 13.39 18.47 5.98
CA PRO A 76 12.90 19.39 4.96
C PRO A 76 14.05 19.92 4.10
N GLY A 77 13.79 20.10 2.80
CA GLY A 77 14.80 20.60 1.87
C GLY A 77 15.11 22.08 2.13
N VAL A 78 16.39 22.46 2.14
CA VAL A 78 16.81 23.86 2.34
C VAL A 78 16.55 24.68 1.07
N PRO A 79 15.82 25.81 1.13
CA PRO A 79 15.66 26.71 -0.01
C PRO A 79 16.99 27.25 -0.56
N ASN A 80 17.11 27.39 -1.89
CA ASN A 80 18.34 27.81 -2.56
C ASN A 80 18.88 29.16 -2.05
N TYR A 81 18.01 30.08 -1.64
CA TYR A 81 18.42 31.38 -1.10
C TYR A 81 19.02 31.31 0.31
N LEU A 82 18.82 30.19 1.04
CA LEU A 82 19.45 29.90 2.34
C LEU A 82 20.60 28.87 2.20
N ASN A 83 20.71 28.20 1.06
CA ASN A 83 21.72 27.17 0.84
C ASN A 83 23.06 27.80 0.44
N THR A 84 24.03 27.75 1.35
CA THR A 84 25.39 28.29 1.15
C THR A 84 26.15 27.60 0.01
N ALA A 85 25.82 26.34 -0.30
CA ALA A 85 26.41 25.62 -1.44
C ALA A 85 25.95 26.18 -2.81
N THR A 86 24.82 26.89 -2.85
CA THR A 86 24.30 27.57 -4.05
C THR A 86 24.45 29.09 -4.01
N GLY A 87 25.25 29.63 -3.08
CA GLY A 87 25.47 31.07 -2.92
C GLY A 87 24.37 31.81 -2.12
N GLY A 88 23.53 31.07 -1.40
CA GLY A 88 22.54 31.62 -0.46
C GLY A 88 23.17 32.15 0.83
N ASP A 89 22.49 33.10 1.48
CA ASP A 89 22.97 33.79 2.68
C ASP A 89 22.27 33.23 3.93
N ALA A 90 22.99 32.41 4.72
CA ALA A 90 22.46 31.73 5.89
C ALA A 90 22.20 32.65 7.09
N ALA A 91 22.53 33.94 6.99
CA ALA A 91 22.41 34.90 8.08
C ALA A 91 20.98 35.42 8.34
N ALA A 92 19.99 35.07 7.51
CA ALA A 92 18.63 35.58 7.63
C ALA A 92 17.68 34.56 8.31
N LYS A 93 17.46 34.77 9.61
CA LYS A 93 16.35 34.26 10.45
C LYS A 93 16.33 32.74 10.74
N VAL A 94 16.89 32.38 11.90
CA VAL A 94 16.66 31.09 12.59
C VAL A 94 15.60 31.22 13.71
N GLU A 95 14.73 32.23 13.63
CA GLU A 95 13.74 32.54 14.68
C GLU A 95 12.32 32.56 14.08
N SER A 96 11.81 31.40 13.66
CA SER A 96 10.36 31.15 13.59
C SER A 96 10.10 29.66 13.45
N GLY A 97 9.31 29.09 14.36
CA GLY A 97 8.94 27.68 14.34
C GLY A 97 8.30 27.26 13.02
N GLY A 98 8.78 26.15 12.48
CA GLY A 98 8.24 25.52 11.27
C GLY A 98 8.98 25.93 10.00
N GLU A 99 10.18 25.37 9.79
CA GLU A 99 10.97 25.63 8.58
C GLU A 99 10.24 25.11 7.34
N GLU A 100 9.73 26.06 6.55
CA GLU A 100 9.08 25.85 5.25
C GLU A 100 10.16 25.53 4.21
N GLY A 101 10.61 24.27 4.20
CA GLY A 101 11.53 23.77 3.19
C GLY A 101 10.90 23.63 1.81
N VAL A 102 11.73 23.60 0.75
CA VAL A 102 11.27 23.36 -0.65
C VAL A 102 10.50 22.05 -0.77
N TRP A 103 10.86 21.10 0.08
CA TRP A 103 10.14 19.87 0.32
C TRP A 103 9.96 19.70 1.83
N SER A 104 8.79 19.24 2.25
CA SER A 104 8.57 18.79 3.63
C SER A 104 7.85 17.45 3.60
N ALA A 105 8.24 16.55 4.50
CA ALA A 105 7.54 15.28 4.65
C ALA A 105 6.09 15.52 5.12
N ARG A 106 5.14 14.77 4.55
CA ARG A 106 3.74 14.84 5.02
C ARG A 106 3.68 14.46 6.49
N ARG A 107 3.17 15.38 7.31
CA ARG A 107 2.91 15.16 8.74
C ARG A 107 1.51 14.59 8.94
N GLY A 108 1.33 13.71 9.93
CA GLY A 108 0.06 13.06 10.23
C GLY A 108 -0.07 11.65 9.64
N GLY A 109 -1.21 10.99 9.81
CA GLY A 109 -1.47 9.63 9.29
C GLY A 109 -2.01 9.60 7.87
N THR A 110 -2.11 8.41 7.28
CA THR A 110 -2.77 8.21 5.98
C THR A 110 -4.25 8.58 6.07
N GLY A 111 -4.72 9.44 5.15
CA GLY A 111 -6.13 9.85 5.10
C GLY A 111 -7.05 8.65 4.92
N ARG A 112 -8.22 8.64 5.60
CA ARG A 112 -9.18 7.53 5.56
C ARG A 112 -9.63 7.18 4.14
N GLU A 113 -9.80 8.17 3.28
CA GLU A 113 -10.19 7.95 1.88
C GLU A 113 -9.06 7.26 1.09
N MET A 114 -7.80 7.60 1.37
CA MET A 114 -6.66 6.91 0.78
C MET A 114 -6.58 5.46 1.27
N VAL A 115 -6.76 5.22 2.58
CA VAL A 115 -6.83 3.86 3.14
C VAL A 115 -7.93 3.04 2.45
N LYS A 116 -9.13 3.60 2.33
CA LYS A 116 -10.27 2.96 1.64
C LYS A 116 -9.93 2.64 0.18
N ARG A 117 -9.29 3.56 -0.53
CA ARG A 117 -8.85 3.37 -1.91
C ARG A 117 -7.83 2.23 -2.03
N MET A 118 -6.80 2.23 -1.19
CA MET A 118 -5.75 1.19 -1.20
C MET A 118 -6.34 -0.19 -0.91
N VAL A 119 -7.17 -0.31 0.12
CA VAL A 119 -7.85 -1.57 0.46
C VAL A 119 -8.80 -2.00 -0.66
N GLY A 120 -9.59 -1.08 -1.21
CA GLY A 120 -10.49 -1.37 -2.33
C GLY A 120 -9.73 -1.89 -3.55
N ARG A 121 -8.57 -1.29 -3.86
CA ARG A 121 -7.67 -1.76 -4.92
C ARG A 121 -7.16 -3.17 -4.68
N VAL A 122 -6.75 -3.52 -3.45
CA VAL A 122 -6.33 -4.89 -3.10
C VAL A 122 -7.46 -5.89 -3.34
N LEU A 123 -8.69 -5.55 -2.98
CA LEU A 123 -9.83 -6.46 -3.09
C LEU A 123 -10.42 -6.58 -4.50
N SER A 124 -9.99 -5.74 -5.46
CA SER A 124 -10.60 -5.68 -6.80
C SER A 124 -9.62 -5.73 -7.96
N SER A 125 -8.30 -5.72 -7.72
CA SER A 125 -7.30 -5.65 -8.79
C SER A 125 -7.00 -6.99 -9.45
N GLY A 126 -7.46 -8.11 -8.89
CA GLY A 126 -7.09 -9.46 -9.35
C GLY A 126 -5.74 -9.95 -8.82
N VAL A 127 -4.93 -9.07 -8.21
CA VAL A 127 -3.59 -9.40 -7.72
C VAL A 127 -3.65 -10.43 -6.59
N VAL A 128 -4.67 -10.36 -5.73
CA VAL A 128 -4.81 -11.31 -4.63
C VAL A 128 -5.10 -12.71 -5.17
N GLU A 129 -5.99 -12.80 -6.15
CA GLU A 129 -6.36 -14.04 -6.80
C GLU A 129 -5.14 -14.67 -7.49
N GLU A 130 -4.39 -13.88 -8.26
CA GLU A 130 -3.16 -14.33 -8.92
C GLU A 130 -2.14 -14.88 -7.92
N VAL A 131 -1.93 -14.17 -6.81
CA VAL A 131 -0.99 -14.60 -5.76
C VAL A 131 -1.48 -15.87 -5.07
N LEU A 132 -2.76 -16.00 -4.77
CA LEU A 132 -3.33 -17.19 -4.14
C LEU A 132 -3.27 -18.41 -5.08
N ASP A 133 -3.60 -18.23 -6.35
CA ASP A 133 -3.51 -19.28 -7.38
C ASP A 133 -2.06 -19.73 -7.55
N GLY A 134 -1.12 -18.77 -7.61
CA GLY A 134 0.31 -19.04 -7.69
C GLY A 134 0.85 -19.80 -6.48
N LEU A 135 0.38 -19.47 -5.27
CA LEU A 135 0.76 -20.18 -4.04
C LEU A 135 0.19 -21.60 -3.98
N GLU A 136 -1.01 -21.83 -4.50
CA GLU A 136 -1.64 -23.16 -4.53
C GLU A 136 -0.93 -24.12 -5.50
N ALA A 137 -0.31 -23.59 -6.55
CA ALA A 137 0.48 -24.36 -7.51
C ALA A 137 1.86 -24.81 -6.97
N VAL A 138 2.28 -24.35 -5.79
CA VAL A 138 3.57 -24.73 -5.18
C VAL A 138 3.40 -25.98 -4.32
N GLU A 139 4.05 -27.08 -4.70
CA GLU A 139 4.18 -28.26 -3.84
C GLU A 139 5.10 -27.95 -2.66
N VAL A 140 4.57 -28.11 -1.44
CA VAL A 140 5.36 -28.01 -0.21
C VAL A 140 5.87 -29.43 0.10
N GLY A 141 7.16 -29.66 -0.18
CA GLY A 141 7.85 -30.93 0.04
C GLY A 141 8.09 -31.31 1.49
#